data_AF-A0A0F4GRR2-F1
#
_entry.id   AF-A0A0F4GRR2-F1
#
_cell.length_a   1.000
_cell.length_b   1.000
_cell.length_c   1.000
_cell.angle_alpha   90.00
_cell.angle_beta   90.00
_cell.angle_gamma   90.00
#
_symmetry.space_group_name_H-M   'P 1'
#
loop_
_entity.id
_entity.type
_entity.pdbx_description
1 polymer ?
#
loop_
_entity_poly.entity_id
_entity_poly.type
_entity_poly.pdbx_seq_one_letter_code
_entity_poly.pdbx_strand_id
1 'polypeptide(L)'
;MQFTTLTIFTTLTALTAARNSFWHVTDMQANCRDEATSSECSYLFNIHGVKDGKLPGFEAQCRARSLPGDRNKRTCYIQPGHADQVVQEVSAYLNFDPHGNQQDNELYVELKFKSGDSDEVQTWQANRITTYNDFVSTKDFDLIPTCHYGAAK
;
A
#
# COMPACT_ATOMS: atom_id res chain seq x y z
N MET A 1 56.02 38.62 -0.18
CA MET A 1 54.60 38.58 0.24
C MET A 1 54.05 37.23 -0.23
N GLN A 2 53.81 36.29 0.68
CA GLN A 2 53.24 34.97 0.38
C GLN A 2 51.71 35.11 0.29
N PHE A 3 51.12 34.63 -0.80
CA PHE A 3 49.67 34.49 -0.93
C PHE A 3 49.29 33.03 -0.67
N THR A 4 48.59 32.79 0.43
CA THR A 4 48.00 31.50 0.78
C THR A 4 46.66 31.36 0.08
N THR A 5 46.59 30.51 -0.94
CA THR A 5 45.34 30.13 -1.62
C THR A 5 44.62 29.08 -0.78
N LEU A 6 43.48 29.45 -0.18
CA LEU A 6 42.53 28.51 0.44
C LEU A 6 41.64 27.89 -0.64
N THR A 7 41.78 26.59 -0.85
CA THR A 7 40.85 25.79 -1.67
C THR A 7 39.65 25.42 -0.79
N ILE A 8 38.49 25.99 -1.08
CA ILE A 8 37.22 25.66 -0.42
C ILE A 8 36.74 24.33 -1.01
N PHE A 9 36.76 23.26 -0.22
CA PHE A 9 36.06 22.02 -0.54
C PHE A 9 34.55 22.27 -0.43
N THR A 10 33.89 22.49 -1.56
CA THR A 10 32.43 22.45 -1.64
C THR A 10 31.97 21.01 -1.51
N THR A 11 31.60 20.58 -0.31
CA THR A 11 30.89 19.32 -0.11
C THR A 11 29.49 19.46 -0.71
N LEU A 12 29.28 18.89 -1.91
CA LEU A 12 27.93 18.61 -2.40
C LEU A 12 27.33 17.55 -1.48
N THR A 13 26.55 17.96 -0.49
CA THR A 13 25.54 17.10 0.11
C THR A 13 24.50 16.83 -0.97
N ALA A 14 24.69 15.74 -1.71
CA ALA A 14 23.63 15.17 -2.51
C ALA A 14 22.50 14.79 -1.54
N LEU A 15 21.49 15.67 -1.42
CA LEU A 15 20.19 15.31 -0.89
C LEU A 15 19.67 14.20 -1.81
N THR A 16 19.90 12.95 -1.43
CA THR A 16 19.13 11.83 -1.94
C THR A 16 17.68 12.13 -1.59
N ALA A 17 16.94 12.71 -2.53
CA ALA A 17 15.50 12.80 -2.44
C ALA A 17 15.03 11.38 -2.13
N ALA A 18 14.53 11.16 -0.91
CA ALA A 18 13.76 9.98 -0.59
C ALA A 18 12.56 10.02 -1.53
N ARG A 19 12.72 9.41 -2.72
CA ARG A 19 11.58 9.05 -3.56
C ARG A 19 10.87 7.99 -2.75
N ASN A 20 9.93 8.43 -1.93
CA ASN A 20 9.05 7.50 -1.25
C ASN A 20 8.37 6.70 -2.37
N SER A 21 8.60 5.39 -2.39
CA SER A 21 7.80 4.48 -3.18
C SER A 21 6.35 4.72 -2.77
N PHE A 22 5.45 4.98 -3.70
CA PHE A 22 4.02 5.09 -3.39
C PHE A 22 3.28 3.95 -4.08
N TRP A 23 2.29 3.41 -3.39
CA TRP A 23 1.27 2.61 -4.03
C TRP A 23 0.02 3.48 -4.19
N HIS A 24 -0.42 3.60 -5.42
CA HIS A 24 -1.56 4.43 -5.79
C HIS A 24 -2.81 3.57 -5.79
N VAL A 25 -3.76 3.89 -4.91
CA VAL A 25 -5.10 3.31 -4.93
C VAL A 25 -5.99 4.20 -5.80
N THR A 26 -6.73 3.58 -6.71
CA THR A 26 -7.67 4.28 -7.60
C THR A 26 -9.03 3.62 -7.63
N ASP A 27 -10.05 4.38 -8.04
CA ASP A 27 -11.42 3.93 -8.25
C ASP A 27 -12.06 3.29 -7.01
N MET A 28 -11.70 3.77 -5.82
CA MET A 28 -12.21 3.23 -4.57
C MET A 28 -13.75 3.32 -4.50
N GLN A 29 -14.34 2.16 -4.28
CA GLN A 29 -15.76 1.96 -4.05
C GLN A 29 -15.89 1.13 -2.78
N ALA A 30 -16.20 1.78 -1.67
CA ALA A 30 -16.49 1.13 -0.40
C ALA A 30 -17.91 1.49 0.03
N ASN A 31 -18.66 0.51 0.53
CA ASN A 31 -19.96 0.73 1.13
C ASN A 31 -20.28 -0.34 2.17
N CYS A 32 -21.06 0.03 3.19
CA CYS A 32 -21.77 -0.92 4.03
C CYS A 32 -23.26 -0.69 3.84
N ARG A 33 -24.02 -1.77 3.64
CA ARG A 33 -25.47 -1.71 3.55
C ARG A 33 -26.02 -1.55 4.96
N ASP A 34 -26.71 -0.44 5.20
CA ASP A 34 -27.42 -0.19 6.46
C ASP A 34 -28.82 -0.80 6.36
N GLU A 35 -28.96 -2.08 6.75
CA GLU A 35 -30.24 -2.75 6.83
C GLU A 35 -30.35 -3.45 8.18
N ALA A 36 -31.52 -3.36 8.81
CA ALA A 36 -31.85 -3.90 10.13
C ALA A 36 -31.65 -5.43 10.31
N THR A 37 -31.20 -6.14 9.28
CA THR A 37 -31.10 -7.61 9.22
C THR A 37 -29.77 -8.14 8.73
N SER A 38 -28.89 -7.32 8.12
CA SER A 38 -27.52 -7.73 7.75
C SER A 38 -26.64 -6.53 7.44
N SER A 39 -25.56 -6.36 8.20
CA SER A 39 -24.50 -5.41 7.87
C SER A 39 -23.52 -6.08 6.92
N GLU A 40 -23.82 -6.10 5.63
CA GLU A 40 -22.86 -6.53 4.59
C GLU A 40 -22.10 -5.30 4.11
N CYS A 41 -20.77 -5.39 4.15
CA CYS A 41 -19.87 -4.39 3.58
C CYS A 41 -19.24 -4.92 2.30
N SER A 42 -18.86 -4.02 1.40
CA SER A 42 -18.11 -4.39 0.21
C SER A 42 -17.11 -3.32 -0.17
N TYR A 43 -16.03 -3.76 -0.80
CA TYR A 43 -15.06 -2.87 -1.41
C TYR A 43 -14.64 -3.35 -2.79
N LEU A 44 -14.26 -2.38 -3.63
CA LEU A 44 -13.62 -2.56 -4.92
C LEU A 44 -12.65 -1.39 -5.12
N PHE A 45 -11.39 -1.67 -5.44
CA PHE A 45 -10.41 -0.67 -5.84
C PHE A 45 -9.32 -1.30 -6.70
N ASN A 46 -8.61 -0.47 -7.46
CA ASN A 46 -7.37 -0.85 -8.11
C ASN A 46 -6.20 -0.31 -7.30
N ILE A 47 -5.07 -1.01 -7.33
CA ILE A 47 -3.84 -0.56 -6.71
C ILE A 47 -2.66 -0.78 -7.64
N HIS A 48 -1.81 0.23 -7.76
CA HIS A 48 -0.65 0.22 -8.65
C HIS A 48 0.59 0.71 -7.91
N GLY A 49 1.68 -0.05 -8.03
CA GLY A 49 3.01 0.33 -7.55
C GLY A 49 3.98 0.46 -8.73
N VAL A 50 4.69 1.58 -8.79
CA VAL A 50 5.75 1.79 -9.78
C VAL A 50 7.04 1.15 -9.30
N LYS A 51 7.72 0.44 -10.21
CA LYS A 51 9.05 -0.11 -9.95
C LYS A 51 10.07 1.00 -9.67
N ASP A 52 10.83 0.89 -8.59
CA ASP A 52 11.76 1.95 -8.18
C ASP A 52 13.11 1.47 -7.64
N GLY A 53 13.55 0.28 -8.07
CA GLY A 53 14.82 -0.32 -7.66
C GLY A 53 14.77 -0.99 -6.28
N LYS A 54 13.78 -0.64 -5.44
CA LYS A 54 13.51 -1.32 -4.16
C LYS A 54 12.26 -2.20 -4.25
N LEU A 55 11.21 -1.69 -4.89
CA LEU A 55 9.97 -2.42 -5.09
C LEU A 55 9.78 -2.83 -6.55
N PRO A 56 9.19 -4.01 -6.81
CA PRO A 56 8.75 -4.40 -8.15
C PRO A 56 7.55 -3.57 -8.59
N GLY A 57 7.35 -3.48 -9.90
CA GLY A 57 6.13 -2.91 -10.47
C GLY A 57 4.96 -3.89 -10.37
N PHE A 58 3.76 -3.41 -10.05
CA PHE A 58 2.54 -4.22 -10.05
C PHE A 58 1.27 -3.41 -10.24
N GLU A 59 0.22 -4.07 -10.71
CA GLU A 59 -1.15 -3.60 -10.73
C GLU A 59 -2.08 -4.73 -10.30
N ALA A 60 -2.98 -4.46 -9.36
CA ALA A 60 -3.95 -5.44 -8.88
C ALA A 60 -5.31 -4.80 -8.62
N GLN A 61 -6.38 -5.58 -8.81
CA GLN A 61 -7.73 -5.22 -8.42
C GLN A 61 -8.14 -5.99 -7.16
N CYS A 62 -8.52 -5.26 -6.13
CA CYS A 62 -8.96 -5.82 -4.86
C CYS A 62 -10.47 -5.68 -4.75
N ARG A 63 -11.17 -6.79 -4.55
CA ARG A 63 -12.63 -6.82 -4.40
C ARG A 63 -13.04 -7.84 -3.36
N ALA A 64 -13.90 -7.44 -2.42
CA ALA A 64 -14.53 -8.38 -1.51
C ALA A 64 -15.88 -7.92 -0.98
N ARG A 65 -16.63 -8.89 -0.46
CA ARG A 65 -17.69 -8.68 0.51
C ARG A 65 -17.17 -9.09 1.89
N SER A 66 -17.55 -8.34 2.90
CA SER A 66 -17.10 -8.47 4.28
C SER A 66 -18.22 -8.10 5.25
N LEU A 67 -17.94 -8.27 6.54
CA LEU A 67 -18.75 -7.72 7.63
C LEU A 67 -18.06 -6.47 8.17
N PRO A 68 -18.78 -5.56 8.86
CA PRO A 68 -18.15 -4.50 9.64
C PRO A 68 -17.09 -5.09 10.59
N GLY A 69 -15.94 -4.43 10.72
CA GLY A 69 -14.87 -4.93 11.58
C GLY A 69 -13.95 -5.99 10.93
N ASP A 70 -14.25 -6.48 9.73
CA ASP A 70 -13.51 -7.59 9.12
C ASP A 70 -12.10 -7.18 8.70
N ARG A 71 -11.10 -7.89 9.25
CA ARG A 71 -9.66 -7.70 8.98
C ARG A 71 -9.03 -8.87 8.22
N ASN A 72 -9.84 -9.77 7.65
CA ASN A 72 -9.34 -10.92 6.90
C ASN A 72 -8.77 -10.48 5.55
N LYS A 73 -7.46 -10.67 5.38
CA LYS A 73 -6.76 -10.47 4.11
C LYS A 73 -7.34 -11.38 3.03
N ARG A 74 -7.63 -10.80 1.88
CA ARG A 74 -8.09 -11.52 0.69
C ARG A 74 -7.15 -11.20 -0.46
N THR A 75 -6.83 -12.21 -1.26
CA THR A 75 -5.97 -12.07 -2.43
C THR A 75 -6.64 -11.17 -3.46
N CYS A 76 -5.91 -10.17 -3.94
CA CYS A 76 -6.32 -9.31 -5.03
C CYS A 76 -5.96 -9.97 -6.36
N TYR A 77 -6.73 -9.65 -7.40
CA TYR A 77 -6.46 -10.12 -8.75
C TYR A 77 -5.34 -9.29 -9.37
N ILE A 78 -4.16 -9.89 -9.55
CA ILE A 78 -3.04 -9.24 -10.24
C ILE A 78 -3.37 -9.17 -11.75
N GLN A 79 -3.31 -7.97 -12.31
CA GLN A 79 -3.66 -7.76 -13.72
C GLN A 79 -2.61 -8.43 -14.65
N PRO A 80 -3.03 -9.29 -15.60
CA PRO A 80 -2.09 -9.99 -16.47
C PRO A 80 -1.23 -9.04 -17.29
N GLY A 81 0.10 -9.18 -17.21
CA GLY A 81 1.04 -8.34 -17.93
C GLY A 81 1.37 -7.00 -17.27
N HIS A 82 0.77 -6.71 -16.10
CA HIS A 82 0.98 -5.47 -15.35
C HIS A 82 1.73 -5.69 -14.02
N ALA A 83 2.39 -6.84 -13.85
CA ALA A 83 3.25 -7.10 -12.71
C ALA A 83 4.59 -7.68 -13.15
N ASP A 84 5.65 -7.25 -12.47
CA ASP A 84 6.95 -7.91 -12.60
C ASP A 84 6.81 -9.38 -12.20
N GLN A 85 7.53 -10.27 -12.89
CA GLN A 85 7.44 -11.73 -12.68
C GLN A 85 7.79 -12.19 -11.26
N VAL A 86 8.48 -11.35 -10.49
CA VAL A 86 8.86 -11.63 -9.11
C VAL A 86 7.69 -11.43 -8.13
N VAL A 87 6.62 -10.75 -8.53
CA VAL A 87 5.43 -10.53 -7.70
C VAL A 87 4.66 -11.84 -7.57
N GLN A 88 4.45 -12.27 -6.33
CA GLN A 88 3.77 -13.53 -6.01
C GLN A 88 2.32 -13.31 -5.59
N GLU A 89 2.08 -12.29 -4.77
CA GLU A 89 0.79 -12.05 -4.16
C GLU A 89 0.60 -10.57 -3.84
N VAL A 90 -0.60 -10.06 -4.12
CA VAL A 90 -1.12 -8.83 -3.52
C VAL A 90 -2.36 -9.24 -2.74
N SER A 91 -2.45 -8.83 -1.48
CA SER A 91 -3.62 -9.09 -0.65
C SER A 91 -4.04 -7.83 0.10
N ALA A 92 -5.33 -7.70 0.40
CA ALA A 92 -5.85 -6.55 1.09
C ALA A 92 -7.03 -6.91 2.01
N TYR A 93 -7.32 -6.02 2.94
CA TYR A 93 -8.62 -5.92 3.59
C TYR A 93 -8.98 -4.46 3.78
N LEU A 94 -10.29 -4.18 3.79
CA LEU A 94 -10.82 -2.91 4.26
C LEU A 94 -11.68 -3.20 5.49
N ASN A 95 -11.18 -2.78 6.64
CA ASN A 95 -11.93 -2.75 7.88
C ASN A 95 -12.66 -1.41 7.93
N PHE A 96 -13.98 -1.41 7.84
CA PHE A 96 -14.75 -0.19 7.96
C PHE A 96 -16.13 -0.48 8.52
N ASP A 97 -16.57 0.35 9.46
CA ASP A 97 -17.81 0.20 10.22
C ASP A 97 -18.52 1.56 10.27
N PRO A 98 -19.74 1.69 9.68
CA PRO A 98 -20.48 2.94 9.68
C PRO A 98 -20.95 3.38 11.08
N HIS A 99 -21.01 2.47 12.05
CA HIS A 99 -21.44 2.75 13.42
C HIS A 99 -20.29 2.70 14.44
N GLY A 100 -19.09 2.29 14.01
CA GLY A 100 -17.90 2.21 14.83
C GLY A 100 -17.25 3.57 15.10
N ASN A 101 -16.21 3.56 15.93
CA ASN A 101 -15.39 4.76 16.13
C ASN A 101 -14.72 5.14 14.81
N GLN A 102 -14.80 6.42 14.44
CA GLN A 102 -14.26 6.92 13.17
C GLN A 102 -12.75 6.69 12.99
N GLN A 103 -12.00 6.43 14.06
CA GLN A 103 -10.55 6.22 14.04
C GLN A 103 -10.12 4.76 13.82
N ASP A 104 -11.05 3.81 13.71
CA ASP A 104 -10.73 2.38 13.60
C ASP A 104 -10.85 1.83 12.17
N ASN A 105 -11.25 2.65 11.19
CA ASN A 105 -11.37 2.19 9.80
C ASN A 105 -10.00 2.18 9.14
N GLU A 106 -9.65 1.07 8.51
CA GLU A 106 -8.32 0.79 8.00
C GLU A 106 -8.41 0.06 6.65
N LEU A 107 -7.76 0.63 5.63
CA LEU A 107 -7.34 -0.12 4.46
C LEU A 107 -5.94 -0.64 4.73
N TYR A 108 -5.74 -1.95 4.57
CA TYR A 108 -4.43 -2.58 4.65
C TYR A 108 -4.17 -3.34 3.35
N VAL A 109 -2.95 -3.21 2.84
CA VAL A 109 -2.46 -3.90 1.65
C VAL A 109 -1.12 -4.53 1.97
N GLU A 110 -0.93 -5.77 1.50
CA GLU A 110 0.31 -6.53 1.57
C GLU A 110 0.72 -6.99 0.17
N LEU A 111 2.00 -6.81 -0.15
CA LEU A 111 2.68 -7.27 -1.35
C LEU A 111 3.74 -8.30 -0.96
N LYS A 112 3.75 -9.45 -1.64
CA LYS A 112 4.82 -10.45 -1.53
C LYS A 112 5.52 -10.64 -2.87
N PHE A 113 6.84 -10.66 -2.86
CA PHE A 113 7.65 -10.85 -4.06
C PHE A 113 9.00 -11.50 -3.74
N LYS A 114 9.63 -12.15 -4.74
CA LYS A 114 11.00 -12.67 -4.61
C LYS A 114 12.02 -11.53 -4.72
N SER A 115 12.97 -11.48 -3.80
CA SER A 115 14.02 -10.45 -3.79
C SER A 115 15.25 -10.89 -4.58
N GLY A 116 15.38 -10.40 -5.82
CA GLY A 116 16.55 -10.66 -6.65
C GLY A 116 16.68 -12.14 -7.02
N ASP A 117 17.91 -12.65 -7.03
CA ASP A 117 18.23 -14.04 -7.37
C ASP A 117 18.04 -15.02 -6.19
N SER A 118 17.64 -14.54 -5.01
CA SER A 118 17.31 -15.42 -3.89
C SER A 118 15.86 -15.91 -3.99
N ASP A 119 15.60 -17.12 -3.50
CA ASP A 119 14.24 -17.61 -3.29
C ASP A 119 13.55 -16.97 -2.06
N GLU A 120 14.14 -15.94 -1.47
CA GLU A 120 13.60 -15.24 -0.31
C GLU A 120 12.39 -14.38 -0.72
N VAL A 121 11.28 -14.60 -0.02
CA VAL A 121 10.06 -13.81 -0.21
C VAL A 121 10.10 -12.62 0.72
N GLN A 122 10.17 -11.42 0.14
CA GLN A 122 9.96 -10.19 0.88
C GLN A 122 8.47 -9.89 1.02
N THR A 123 8.11 -9.34 2.18
CA THR A 123 6.75 -8.86 2.46
C THR A 123 6.80 -7.37 2.74
N TRP A 124 6.00 -6.64 1.99
CA TRP A 124 5.82 -5.21 2.15
C TRP A 124 4.36 -4.91 2.40
N GLN A 125 4.10 -3.90 3.22
CA GLN A 125 2.75 -3.55 3.61
C GLN A 125 2.55 -2.05 3.63
N ALA A 126 1.34 -1.62 3.36
CA ALA A 126 0.94 -0.23 3.50
C ALA A 126 -0.47 -0.19 4.07
N ASN A 127 -0.76 0.83 4.87
CA ASN A 127 -2.09 1.03 5.40
C ASN A 127 -2.50 2.51 5.39
N ARG A 128 -3.81 2.73 5.37
CA ARG A 128 -4.43 4.04 5.58
C ARG A 128 -5.50 3.87 6.62
N ILE A 129 -5.42 4.69 7.68
CA ILE A 129 -6.43 4.78 8.72
C ILE A 129 -7.16 6.10 8.55
N THR A 130 -8.49 6.06 8.44
CA THR A 130 -9.33 7.24 8.22
C THR A 130 -10.78 6.96 8.62
N THR A 131 -11.70 7.87 8.32
CA THR A 131 -13.12 7.71 8.65
C THR A 131 -13.85 6.85 7.62
N TYR A 132 -15.00 6.29 8.01
CA TYR A 132 -15.91 5.60 7.10
C TYR A 132 -16.27 6.48 5.89
N ASN A 133 -16.67 7.74 6.15
CA ASN A 133 -17.09 8.68 5.10
C ASN A 133 -15.95 8.96 4.12
N ASP A 134 -14.72 9.09 4.61
CA ASP A 134 -13.55 9.32 3.75
C ASP A 134 -13.30 8.14 2.80
N PHE A 135 -13.49 6.88 3.24
CA PHE A 135 -13.39 5.71 2.36
C PHE A 135 -14.51 5.64 1.32
N VAL A 136 -15.72 6.11 1.67
CA VAL A 136 -16.86 6.14 0.75
C VAL A 136 -16.68 7.24 -0.31
N SER A 137 -16.18 8.43 0.09
CA SER A 137 -16.08 9.61 -0.78
C SER A 137 -14.78 9.71 -1.55
N THR A 138 -13.65 9.27 -0.98
CA THR A 138 -12.34 9.40 -1.63
C THR A 138 -12.16 8.29 -2.65
N LYS A 139 -11.87 8.65 -3.91
CA LYS A 139 -11.64 7.69 -4.99
C LYS A 139 -10.18 7.27 -5.12
N ASP A 140 -9.29 8.25 -5.00
CA ASP A 140 -7.88 8.05 -5.29
C ASP A 140 -7.02 8.57 -4.14
N PHE A 141 -5.96 7.84 -3.81
CA PHE A 141 -5.03 8.21 -2.75
C PHE A 141 -3.77 7.34 -2.75
N ASP A 142 -2.74 7.82 -2.07
CA ASP A 142 -1.45 7.15 -1.98
C ASP A 142 -1.30 6.42 -0.64
N LEU A 143 -0.61 5.28 -0.71
CA LEU A 143 -0.14 4.52 0.43
C LEU A 143 1.39 4.50 0.44
N ILE A 144 1.98 4.58 1.63
CA ILE A 144 3.43 4.49 1.82
C ILE A 144 3.76 3.07 2.27
N PRO A 145 4.38 2.24 1.40
CA PRO A 145 4.76 0.88 1.72
C PRO A 145 5.97 0.86 2.65
N THR A 146 5.92 -0.06 3.61
CA THR A 146 6.97 -0.33 4.59
C THR A 146 7.34 -1.81 4.52
N CYS A 147 8.64 -2.10 4.64
CA CYS A 147 9.12 -3.46 4.66
C CYS A 147 8.76 -4.09 6.01
N HIS A 148 8.07 -5.22 6.00
CA HIS A 148 7.88 -6.02 7.20
C HIS A 148 8.93 -7.13 7.19
N TYR A 149 10.04 -6.91 7.91
CA TYR A 149 10.94 -8.01 8.25
C TYR A 149 10.21 -8.89 9.25
N GLY A 150 9.77 -10.07 8.81
CA GLY A 150 9.30 -11.08 9.74
C GLY A 150 10.40 -11.30 10.78
N ALA A 151 10.09 -11.10 12.06
CA ALA A 151 10.99 -11.55 13.11
C ALA A 151 11.25 -13.04 12.86
N ALA A 152 12.51 -13.40 12.59
CA ALA A 152 12.91 -14.79 12.52
C ALA A 152 12.41 -15.48 13.79
N LYS A 153 11.59 -16.53 13.61
CA LYS A 153 11.20 -17.41 14.70
C LYS A 153 12.36 -18.31 15.07
#